data_AF-A0A8C1ZZC7-F1
#
_entry.id   AF-A0A8C1ZZC7-F1
#
_cell.length_a   1.000
_cell.length_b   1.000
_cell.length_c   1.000
_cell.angle_alpha   90.00
_cell.angle_beta   90.00
_cell.angle_gamma   90.00
#
_symmetry.space_group_name_H-M   'P 1'
#
loop_
_entity.id
_entity.type
_entity.pdbx_description
1 polymer ?
#
loop_
_entity_poly.entity_id
_entity_poly.type
_entity_poly.pdbx_seq_one_letter_code
_entity_poly.pdbx_strand_id
1 'polypeptide(L)'
;MAAPSLTALSVMSLFSLGYLSQDWTSPNQVEQPSHHRPHIIFIMTDDQGFNDIGYHNRDIHTPTLDKLAAEGVKLENYYIQPICT
;
A
#
# COMPACT_ATOMS: atom_id res chain seq x y z
N MET A 1 67.53 25.16 -0.84
CA MET A 1 66.81 23.91 -0.47
C MET A 1 65.47 24.30 0.15
N ALA A 2 64.42 24.52 -0.64
CA ALA A 2 63.06 24.78 -0.14
C ALA A 2 62.06 24.65 -1.29
N ALA A 3 61.56 23.43 -1.56
CA ALA A 3 60.54 23.20 -2.59
C ALA A 3 59.64 21.95 -2.45
N PRO A 4 59.59 21.15 -1.36
CA PRO A 4 58.69 19.99 -1.34
C PRO A 4 57.35 20.20 -0.59
N SER A 5 57.12 21.31 0.14
CA SER A 5 55.91 21.42 0.99
C SER A 5 54.65 21.89 0.26
N LEU A 6 54.77 22.66 -0.82
CA LEU A 6 53.62 23.26 -1.53
C LEU A 6 52.89 22.28 -2.45
N THR A 7 53.58 21.27 -2.99
CA THR A 7 52.96 20.24 -3.84
C THR A 7 52.13 19.24 -3.02
N ALA A 8 52.55 18.93 -1.79
CA ALA A 8 51.82 18.02 -0.90
C ALA A 8 50.47 18.59 -0.44
N LEU A 9 50.39 19.91 -0.20
CA LEU A 9 49.15 20.61 0.17
C LEU A 9 48.14 20.69 -1.00
N SER A 10 48.63 20.80 -2.24
CA SER A 10 47.79 20.83 -3.45
C SER A 10 47.09 19.49 -3.71
N VAL A 11 47.80 18.37 -3.51
CA VAL A 11 47.23 17.03 -3.72
C VAL A 11 46.21 16.68 -2.63
N MET A 12 46.45 17.04 -1.37
CA MET A 12 45.48 16.83 -0.27
C MET A 12 44.17 17.63 -0.48
N SER A 13 44.23 18.82 -1.08
CA SER A 13 43.03 19.62 -1.37
C SER A 13 42.16 19.02 -2.48
N LEU A 14 42.78 18.35 -3.47
CA LEU A 14 42.05 17.69 -4.56
C LEU A 14 41.35 16.41 -4.09
N PHE A 15 41.94 15.69 -3.14
CA PHE A 15 41.27 14.53 -2.53
C PHE A 15 40.08 14.95 -1.65
N SER A 16 40.19 15.99 -0.83
CA SER A 16 39.07 16.47 0.02
C SER A 16 37.86 16.97 -0.78
N LEU A 17 38.08 17.56 -1.96
CA LEU A 17 36.99 18.00 -2.85
C LEU A 17 36.30 16.82 -3.57
N GLY A 18 37.05 15.75 -3.84
CA GLY A 18 36.52 14.49 -4.39
C GLY A 18 35.62 13.73 -3.41
N TYR A 19 35.95 13.72 -2.12
CA TYR A 19 35.10 13.08 -1.10
C TYR A 19 33.79 13.85 -0.85
N LEU A 20 33.81 15.19 -0.88
CA LEU A 20 32.60 15.98 -0.65
C LEU A 20 31.56 15.88 -1.80
N SER A 21 31.99 15.46 -2.99
CA SER A 21 31.12 15.29 -4.17
C SER A 21 30.49 13.90 -4.29
N GLN A 22 31.05 12.88 -3.62
CA GLN A 22 30.49 11.53 -3.62
C GLN A 22 29.21 11.39 -2.80
N ASP A 23 29.06 12.15 -1.71
CA ASP A 23 27.85 12.08 -0.87
C ASP A 23 26.61 12.73 -1.51
N TRP A 24 26.80 13.74 -2.37
CA TRP A 24 25.69 14.47 -3.01
C TRP A 24 25.14 13.78 -4.27
N THR A 25 25.88 12.84 -4.85
CA THR A 25 25.49 12.15 -6.09
C THR A 25 24.94 10.74 -5.85
N SER A 26 24.95 10.25 -4.61
CA SER A 26 24.22 9.05 -4.25
C SER A 26 22.73 9.41 -4.25
N PRO A 27 21.92 8.93 -5.22
CA PRO A 27 20.49 9.14 -5.14
C PRO A 27 20.03 8.54 -3.82
N ASN A 28 19.58 9.41 -2.90
CA ASN A 28 18.84 9.00 -1.72
C ASN A 28 17.80 8.00 -2.21
N GLN A 29 18.03 6.71 -1.94
CA GLN A 29 17.06 5.66 -2.20
C GLN A 29 15.97 5.90 -1.15
N VAL A 30 15.08 6.85 -1.41
CA VAL A 30 13.83 6.94 -0.68
C VAL A 30 13.14 5.62 -0.98
N GLU A 31 13.24 4.69 -0.03
CA GLU A 31 12.55 3.42 -0.08
C GLU A 31 11.06 3.75 -0.15
N GLN A 32 10.53 3.79 -1.37
CA GLN A 32 9.11 3.96 -1.62
C GLN A 32 8.46 2.79 -0.89
N PRO A 33 7.62 3.04 0.13
CA PRO A 33 6.90 1.96 0.76
C PRO A 33 6.20 1.21 -0.36
N SER A 34 6.45 -0.09 -0.48
CA SER A 34 5.73 -0.92 -1.42
C SER A 34 4.28 -0.97 -0.95
N HIS A 35 3.50 0.04 -1.32
CA HIS A 35 2.07 0.08 -1.10
C HIS A 35 1.50 -0.97 -2.04
N HIS A 36 1.46 -2.20 -1.54
CA HIS A 36 0.79 -3.31 -2.18
C HIS A 36 -0.66 -2.88 -2.39
N ARG A 37 -1.02 -2.66 -3.65
CA ARG A 37 -2.38 -2.27 -4.00
C ARG A 37 -3.31 -3.41 -3.59
N PRO A 38 -4.37 -3.15 -2.82
CA PRO A 38 -5.27 -4.22 -2.41
C PRO A 38 -5.96 -4.79 -3.65
N HIS A 39 -6.14 -6.11 -3.66
CA HIS A 39 -7.05 -6.75 -4.60
C HIS A 39 -8.48 -6.52 -4.13
N ILE A 40 -9.34 -6.02 -5.02
CA ILE A 40 -10.76 -5.80 -4.75
C ILE A 40 -11.56 -6.86 -5.48
N ILE A 41 -12.32 -7.67 -4.74
CA ILE A 41 -13.25 -8.66 -5.28
C ILE A 41 -14.66 -8.15 -4.99
N PHE A 42 -15.43 -7.91 -6.06
CA PHE A 42 -16.84 -7.50 -5.96
C PHE A 42 -17.73 -8.69 -6.33
N ILE A 43 -18.56 -9.11 -5.38
CA ILE A 43 -19.49 -10.23 -5.52
C ILE A 43 -20.90 -9.66 -5.50
N MET A 44 -21.71 -9.99 -6.50
CA MET A 44 -23.10 -9.56 -6.64
C MET A 44 -23.97 -10.77 -6.98
N THR A 45 -25.12 -10.85 -6.32
CA THR A 45 -26.14 -11.88 -6.53
C THR A 45 -27.38 -11.25 -7.14
N ASP A 46 -28.06 -12.00 -8.01
CA ASP A 46 -29.33 -11.58 -8.60
C ASP A 46 -30.49 -11.92 -7.65
N ASP A 47 -31.48 -11.02 -7.55
CA ASP A 47 -32.72 -11.20 -6.77
C ASP A 47 -32.58 -11.64 -5.29
N GLN A 48 -31.42 -11.44 -4.64
CA GLN A 48 -31.25 -11.80 -3.23
C GLN A 48 -31.95 -10.78 -2.31
N GLY A 49 -32.97 -11.24 -1.59
CA GLY A 49 -33.70 -10.44 -0.62
C GLY A 49 -33.01 -10.35 0.74
N PHE A 50 -33.47 -9.40 1.56
CA PHE A 50 -32.95 -9.18 2.92
C PHE A 50 -33.04 -10.42 3.81
N ASN A 51 -34.08 -11.25 3.64
CA ASN A 51 -34.35 -12.42 4.47
C ASN A 51 -33.74 -13.73 3.94
N ASP A 52 -32.98 -13.67 2.85
CA ASP A 52 -32.39 -14.83 2.17
C ASP A 52 -30.96 -15.15 2.65
N ILE A 53 -30.61 -14.71 3.86
CA ILE A 53 -29.26 -14.86 4.41
C ILE A 53 -29.30 -15.20 5.90
N GLY A 54 -28.40 -16.07 6.34
CA GLY A 54 -28.38 -16.68 7.68
C GLY A 54 -28.28 -15.68 8.83
N TYR A 55 -27.50 -14.60 8.64
CA TYR A 55 -27.38 -13.55 9.65
C TYR A 55 -28.62 -12.64 9.78
N HIS A 56 -29.62 -12.77 8.89
CA HIS A 56 -30.95 -12.15 9.03
C HIS A 56 -32.06 -13.17 9.30
N ASN A 57 -31.90 -14.39 8.80
CA ASN A 57 -32.89 -15.46 8.92
C ASN A 57 -32.23 -16.75 9.40
N ARG A 58 -32.59 -17.16 10.62
CA ARG A 58 -32.02 -18.34 11.30
C ARG A 58 -32.34 -19.67 10.60
N ASP A 59 -33.37 -19.69 9.75
CA ASP A 59 -33.77 -20.86 8.99
C ASP A 59 -32.94 -21.04 7.70
N ILE A 60 -32.14 -20.03 7.31
CA ILE A 60 -31.27 -20.05 6.14
C ILE A 60 -29.84 -20.37 6.56
N HIS A 61 -29.22 -21.36 5.91
CA HIS A 61 -27.86 -21.80 6.22
C HIS A 61 -26.84 -21.24 5.22
N THR A 62 -26.18 -20.13 5.56
CA THR A 62 -25.15 -19.47 4.72
C THR A 62 -23.84 -19.23 5.49
N PRO A 63 -23.19 -20.28 6.02
CA PRO A 63 -22.09 -20.13 6.98
C PRO A 63 -20.90 -19.32 6.45
N THR A 64 -20.63 -19.36 5.14
CA THR A 64 -19.56 -18.55 4.52
C THR A 64 -19.91 -17.06 4.52
N LEU A 65 -21.16 -16.71 4.19
CA LEU A 65 -21.60 -15.31 4.20
C LEU A 65 -21.76 -14.80 5.62
N ASP A 66 -22.24 -15.65 6.54
CA ASP A 66 -22.37 -15.32 7.96
C ASP A 66 -21.00 -15.01 8.58
N LYS A 67 -19.97 -15.79 8.23
CA LYS A 67 -18.58 -15.53 8.63
C LYS A 67 -18.07 -14.21 8.04
N LEU A 68 -18.29 -13.97 6.75
CA LEU A 68 -17.88 -12.72 6.10
C LEU A 68 -18.53 -11.49 6.76
N ALA A 69 -19.80 -11.62 7.14
CA ALA A 69 -20.56 -10.58 7.82
C ALA A 69 -20.10 -10.35 9.27
N ALA A 70 -19.63 -11.39 9.95
CA ALA A 70 -19.08 -11.32 11.31
C ALA A 70 -17.66 -10.72 11.37
N GLU A 71 -16.84 -10.96 10.33
CA GLU A 71 -15.47 -10.44 10.25
C GLU A 71 -15.38 -9.07 9.54
N GLY A 72 -16.46 -8.65 8.89
CA GLY A 72 -16.52 -7.43 8.09
C GLY A 72 -17.47 -6.35 8.63
N VAL A 73 -17.91 -5.48 7.73
CA VAL A 73 -18.89 -4.42 8.01
C VAL A 73 -20.19 -4.74 7.29
N LYS A 74 -21.30 -4.72 8.02
CA LYS A 74 -22.64 -4.91 7.47
C LYS A 74 -23.31 -3.55 7.26
N LEU A 75 -23.90 -3.34 6.09
CA LEU A 75 -24.75 -2.19 5.81
C LEU A 75 -26.20 -2.64 6.03
N GLU A 76 -26.79 -2.29 7.17
CA GLU A 76 -28.13 -2.78 7.54
C GLU A 76 -29.27 -1.95 6.92
N ASN A 77 -28.96 -0.78 6.36
CA ASN A 77 -29.93 0.16 5.78
C ASN A 77 -29.49 0.60 4.38
N TYR A 78 -29.53 -0.31 3.41
CA TYR A 78 -29.25 -0.03 1.99
C TYR A 78 -30.53 -0.22 1.16
N TYR A 79 -30.65 0.57 0.09
CA TYR A 79 -31.83 0.57 -0.78
C TYR A 79 -31.41 0.35 -2.24
N ILE A 80 -32.21 -0.40 -2.98
CA ILE A 80 -31.97 -0.77 -4.39
C ILE A 80 -33.22 -0.51 -5.23
N GLN A 81 -33.05 -0.37 -6.55
CA GLN A 81 -34.18 -0.45 -7.48
C GLN A 81 -34.54 -1.93 -7.69
N PRO A 82 -35.81 -2.34 -7.46
CA PRO A 82 -36.21 -3.75 -7.56
C PRO A 82 -36.52 -4.15 -9.02
N ILE A 83 -35.66 -3.75 -9.96
CA ILE A 83 -35.77 -4.08 -11.38
C ILE A 83 -34.38 -4.12 -12.03
N CYS A 84 -34.14 -5.13 -12.85
CA CYS A 84 -32.92 -5.29 -13.65
C CYS A 84 -33.01 -4.50 -14.97
N THR A 85 -31.88 -4.32 -15.67
CA THR A 85 -31.82 -3.67 -17.00
C THR A 85 -32.15 -4.62 -18.13
#